data_AF-A0A8S9J594-F1
#
_entry.id   AF-A0A8S9J594-F1
#
_cell.length_a   1.000
_cell.length_b   1.000
_cell.length_c   1.000
_cell.angle_alpha   90.00
_cell.angle_beta   90.00
_cell.angle_gamma   90.00
#
_symmetry.space_group_name_H-M   'P 1'
#
loop_
_entity.id
_entity.type
_entity.pdbx_description
1 polymer ?
#
loop_
_entity_poly.entity_id
_entity_poly.type
_entity_poly.pdbx_seq_one_letter_code
_entity_poly.pdbx_strand_id
1 'polypeptide(L)'
;DMYGGNLELKKKGPLSVAVPGEVAGLFTAWKQFGKLPWKQLVYPAEKLAAEGYMISKYLYMQMNATRDDILADKGGLSELFASKGELKKPGTIVCNPKLAFTLKQIAEHGPKVFYNGTVGVNLVNDIQKLGGIVTLKDLHNYKVKVTKPLSNDILGYRILGMPPPSSGGPSMVLILNILSQYGIPKGVAGPLGVHRLVEALKHAFAVRMNLGDPDFVDVIKVVSDMLSPKFAQELKKKINDDKTFDPKYYGGKWNEIHDHGTSHFSIIDKERNVVAMTTTINGYFGAIKLSPST
;
A
#
# COMPACT_ATOMS: atom_id res chain seq x y z
N ASP A 1 7.67 -24.53 -1.55
CA ASP A 1 7.93 -23.11 -1.84
C ASP A 1 6.78 -22.58 -2.68
N MET A 2 6.01 -21.61 -2.17
CA MET A 2 4.83 -21.03 -2.85
C MET A 2 5.16 -20.47 -4.23
N TYR A 3 6.38 -19.95 -4.40
CA TYR A 3 6.80 -19.28 -5.63
C TYR A 3 7.76 -20.13 -6.48
N GLY A 4 8.13 -21.33 -6.00
CA GLY A 4 9.05 -22.24 -6.71
C GLY A 4 10.36 -21.56 -7.15
N GLY A 5 10.90 -20.63 -6.34
CA GLY A 5 12.08 -19.83 -6.66
C GLY A 5 11.85 -18.65 -7.62
N ASN A 6 10.66 -18.49 -8.21
CA ASN A 6 10.35 -17.41 -9.14
C ASN A 6 9.82 -16.16 -8.42
N LEU A 7 10.71 -15.19 -8.20
CA LEU A 7 10.41 -13.92 -7.53
C LEU A 7 9.47 -12.98 -8.31
N GLU A 8 9.10 -13.29 -9.55
CA GLU A 8 8.09 -12.50 -10.27
C GLU A 8 6.66 -12.87 -9.83
N LEU A 9 6.44 -14.10 -9.36
CA LEU A 9 5.14 -14.59 -8.90
C LEU A 9 4.65 -13.90 -7.60
N LYS A 10 5.56 -13.27 -6.85
CA LYS A 10 5.20 -12.39 -5.72
C LYS A 10 4.85 -10.96 -6.14
N LYS A 11 5.18 -10.54 -7.36
CA LYS A 11 4.95 -9.17 -7.85
C LYS A 11 3.66 -9.06 -8.67
N LYS A 12 3.41 -10.05 -9.53
CA LYS A 12 2.23 -10.08 -10.41
C LYS A 12 1.69 -11.50 -10.58
N GLY A 13 0.46 -11.59 -11.08
CA GLY A 13 -0.28 -12.83 -11.23
C GLY A 13 -1.00 -13.27 -9.95
N PRO A 14 -1.74 -14.38 -10.02
CA PRO A 14 -2.70 -14.75 -8.98
C PRO A 14 -2.05 -15.19 -7.65
N LEU A 15 -0.77 -15.59 -7.68
CA LEU A 15 0.02 -15.91 -6.47
C LEU A 15 0.50 -14.66 -5.71
N SER A 16 0.42 -13.48 -6.33
CA SER A 16 0.70 -12.20 -5.66
C SER A 16 -0.52 -11.63 -4.91
N VAL A 17 -1.70 -12.23 -5.09
CA VAL A 17 -2.95 -11.75 -4.51
C VAL A 17 -3.04 -12.13 -3.03
N ALA A 18 -3.11 -11.12 -2.16
CA ALA A 18 -3.51 -11.27 -0.76
C ALA A 18 -5.03 -11.15 -0.61
N VAL A 19 -5.58 -11.56 0.54
CA VAL A 19 -7.00 -11.37 0.85
C VAL A 19 -7.33 -9.87 0.86
N PRO A 20 -8.26 -9.37 0.01
CA PRO A 20 -8.54 -7.94 -0.07
C PRO A 20 -9.19 -7.39 1.19
N GLY A 21 -8.54 -6.40 1.82
CA GLY A 21 -8.95 -5.85 3.12
C GLY A 21 -9.70 -4.52 3.09
N GLU A 22 -9.65 -3.80 1.96
CA GLU A 22 -10.08 -2.39 1.89
C GLU A 22 -11.57 -2.19 2.21
N VAL A 23 -12.45 -3.03 1.67
CA VAL A 23 -13.89 -2.93 1.91
C VAL A 23 -14.22 -3.10 3.40
N ALA A 24 -13.63 -4.11 4.05
CA ALA A 24 -13.81 -4.30 5.50
C ALA A 24 -13.20 -3.14 6.31
N GLY A 25 -12.03 -2.63 5.90
CA GLY A 25 -11.36 -1.51 6.56
C GLY A 25 -12.19 -0.23 6.53
N LEU A 26 -12.64 0.18 5.35
CA LEU A 26 -13.50 1.35 5.15
C LEU A 26 -14.82 1.20 5.90
N PHE A 27 -15.43 0.02 5.86
CA PHE A 27 -16.67 -0.24 6.60
C PHE A 27 -16.47 -0.19 8.12
N THR A 28 -15.34 -0.67 8.63
CA THR A 28 -14.98 -0.60 10.05
C THR A 28 -14.79 0.85 10.50
N ALA A 29 -14.08 1.66 9.71
CA ALA A 29 -13.94 3.09 9.97
C ALA A 29 -15.30 3.81 9.94
N TRP A 30 -16.15 3.49 8.96
CA TRP A 30 -17.51 4.01 8.88
C TRP A 30 -18.37 3.63 10.10
N LYS A 31 -18.28 2.39 10.60
CA LYS A 31 -19.01 2.00 11.82
C LYS A 31 -18.58 2.78 13.06
N GLN A 32 -17.30 3.14 13.16
CA GLN A 32 -16.75 3.83 14.33
C GLN A 32 -16.97 5.35 14.28
N PHE A 33 -16.83 5.95 13.09
CA PHE A 33 -16.75 7.41 12.94
C PHE A 33 -17.70 7.99 11.88
N GLY A 34 -18.38 7.14 11.10
CA GLY A 34 -19.24 7.56 10.00
C GLY A 34 -20.55 8.19 10.50
N LYS A 35 -20.97 9.26 9.81
CA LYS A 35 -22.24 9.97 10.10
C LYS A 35 -23.29 9.81 8.99
N LEU A 36 -22.87 9.63 7.75
CA LEU A 36 -23.76 9.43 6.60
C LEU A 36 -24.07 7.94 6.40
N PRO A 37 -25.22 7.59 5.81
CA PRO A 37 -25.52 6.20 5.48
C PRO A 37 -24.45 5.58 4.56
N TRP A 38 -23.98 4.37 4.87
CA TRP A 38 -22.95 3.65 4.11
C TRP A 38 -23.20 3.66 2.60
N LYS A 39 -24.42 3.30 2.19
CA LYS A 39 -24.80 3.25 0.77
C LYS A 39 -24.55 4.56 0.02
N GLN A 40 -24.79 5.70 0.68
CA GLN A 40 -24.61 7.03 0.08
C GLN A 40 -23.12 7.33 -0.20
N LEU A 41 -22.21 6.72 0.56
CA LEU A 41 -20.77 6.85 0.36
C LEU A 41 -20.25 5.96 -0.77
N VAL A 42 -20.89 4.82 -1.03
CA VAL A 42 -20.46 3.84 -2.05
C VAL A 42 -21.07 4.12 -3.43
N TYR A 43 -22.34 4.54 -3.50
CA TYR A 43 -23.02 4.78 -4.78
C TYR A 43 -22.29 5.71 -5.75
N PRO A 44 -21.59 6.78 -5.33
CA PRO A 44 -20.81 7.60 -6.28
C PRO A 44 -19.75 6.80 -7.04
N ALA A 45 -19.08 5.85 -6.39
CA ALA A 45 -18.10 4.98 -7.03
C ALA A 45 -18.78 3.95 -7.95
N GLU A 46 -19.93 3.40 -7.52
CA GLU A 46 -20.75 2.51 -8.35
C GLU A 46 -21.19 3.20 -9.64
N LYS A 47 -21.71 4.43 -9.54
CA LYS A 47 -22.14 5.25 -10.67
C LYS A 47 -20.99 5.51 -11.64
N LEU A 48 -19.80 5.87 -11.14
CA LEU A 48 -18.61 6.05 -11.98
C LEU A 48 -18.19 4.76 -12.69
N ALA A 49 -18.36 3.60 -12.05
CA ALA A 49 -18.09 2.32 -12.69
C ALA A 49 -19.15 1.97 -13.77
N ALA A 50 -20.42 2.29 -13.52
CA ALA A 50 -21.55 2.00 -14.42
C ALA A 50 -21.57 2.93 -15.65
N GLU A 51 -21.56 4.24 -15.42
CA GLU A 51 -21.65 5.28 -16.44
C GLU A 51 -20.30 5.55 -17.11
N GLY A 52 -19.22 5.20 -16.42
CA GLY A 52 -17.86 5.28 -16.91
C GLY A 52 -17.11 6.54 -16.49
N TYR A 53 -15.80 6.48 -16.68
CA TYR A 53 -14.88 7.57 -16.41
C TYR A 53 -13.93 7.78 -17.59
N MET A 54 -13.43 9.00 -17.72
CA MET A 54 -12.48 9.36 -18.76
C MET A 54 -11.08 8.85 -18.42
N ILE A 55 -10.42 8.19 -19.38
CA ILE A 55 -9.00 7.87 -19.26
C ILE A 55 -8.22 9.19 -19.19
N SER A 56 -7.63 9.46 -18.04
CA SER A 56 -6.77 10.63 -17.84
C SER A 56 -5.38 10.41 -18.44
N LYS A 57 -4.62 11.49 -18.62
CA LYS A 57 -3.22 11.40 -19.07
C LYS A 57 -2.36 10.57 -18.10
N TYR A 58 -2.61 10.71 -16.80
CA TYR A 58 -1.91 9.93 -15.77
C TYR A 58 -2.26 8.45 -15.90
N LEU A 59 -3.55 8.09 -15.93
CA LEU A 59 -3.98 6.70 -16.11
C LEU A 59 -3.35 6.06 -17.36
N TYR A 60 -3.37 6.78 -18.48
CA TYR A 60 -2.75 6.30 -19.71
C TYR A 60 -1.24 6.09 -19.60
N MET A 61 -0.53 6.92 -18.82
CA MET A 61 0.90 6.73 -18.54
C MET A 61 1.16 5.41 -17.79
N GLN A 62 0.33 5.07 -16.79
CA GLN A 62 0.42 3.76 -16.12
C GLN A 62 0.05 2.61 -17.06
N MET A 63 -1.01 2.78 -17.86
CA MET A 63 -1.41 1.78 -18.85
C MET A 63 -0.27 1.49 -19.83
N ASN A 64 0.43 2.52 -20.29
CA ASN A 64 1.55 2.37 -21.21
C ASN A 64 2.76 1.70 -20.54
N ALA A 65 3.04 2.03 -19.27
CA ALA A 65 4.10 1.38 -18.49
C ALA A 65 3.83 -0.11 -18.24
N THR A 66 2.58 -0.56 -18.37
CA THR A 66 2.13 -1.95 -18.16
C THR A 66 1.43 -2.53 -19.39
N ARG A 67 1.76 -2.00 -20.60
CA ARG A 67 1.01 -2.29 -21.84
C ARG A 67 0.89 -3.77 -22.13
N ASP A 68 2.02 -4.47 -22.18
CA ASP A 68 2.05 -5.88 -22.60
C ASP A 68 1.34 -6.77 -21.58
N ASP A 69 1.47 -6.41 -20.30
CA ASP A 69 0.80 -7.02 -19.15
C ASP A 69 -0.74 -6.84 -19.24
N ILE A 70 -1.23 -5.63 -19.56
CA ILE A 70 -2.66 -5.37 -19.82
C ILE A 70 -3.16 -6.17 -21.02
N LEU A 71 -2.41 -6.20 -22.12
CA LEU A 71 -2.81 -6.89 -23.35
C LEU A 71 -2.79 -8.42 -23.19
N ALA A 72 -1.97 -8.96 -22.29
CA ALA A 72 -1.90 -10.36 -21.95
C ALA A 72 -3.10 -10.83 -21.10
N ASP A 73 -3.75 -9.94 -20.34
CA ASP A 73 -4.90 -10.27 -19.50
C ASP A 73 -6.22 -10.33 -20.30
N LYS A 74 -6.34 -11.35 -21.17
CA LYS A 74 -7.54 -11.62 -21.97
C LYS A 74 -8.74 -11.95 -21.07
N GLY A 75 -9.89 -11.34 -21.33
CA GLY A 75 -11.08 -11.47 -20.46
C GLY A 75 -11.10 -10.52 -19.26
N GLY A 76 -10.00 -9.80 -19.01
CA GLY A 76 -9.83 -8.90 -17.87
C GLY A 76 -9.44 -7.49 -18.31
N LEU A 77 -8.23 -7.04 -17.92
CA LEU A 77 -7.76 -5.68 -18.19
C LEU A 77 -7.77 -5.33 -19.69
N SER A 78 -7.51 -6.30 -20.57
CA SER A 78 -7.53 -6.08 -22.02
C SER A 78 -8.92 -5.65 -22.52
N GLU A 79 -10.01 -6.20 -21.98
CA GLU A 79 -11.37 -5.81 -22.37
C GLU A 79 -11.70 -4.39 -21.92
N LEU A 80 -11.23 -4.02 -20.73
CA LEU A 80 -11.48 -2.72 -20.14
C LEU A 80 -10.66 -1.61 -20.82
N PHE A 81 -9.39 -1.86 -21.08
CA PHE A 81 -8.41 -0.83 -21.46
C PHE A 81 -7.85 -0.93 -22.87
N ALA A 82 -8.14 -1.99 -23.61
CA ALA A 82 -7.69 -2.14 -24.99
C ALA A 82 -8.85 -2.24 -25.99
N SER A 83 -8.55 -1.95 -27.25
CA SER A 83 -9.42 -2.16 -28.39
C SER A 83 -8.56 -2.48 -29.60
N LYS A 84 -8.90 -3.55 -30.33
CA LYS A 84 -8.14 -4.03 -31.51
C LYS A 84 -6.64 -4.23 -31.23
N GLY A 85 -6.30 -4.72 -30.03
CA GLY A 85 -4.91 -4.98 -29.64
C GLY A 85 -4.10 -3.77 -29.17
N GLU A 86 -4.71 -2.57 -29.14
CA GLU A 86 -4.07 -1.34 -28.70
C GLU A 86 -4.76 -0.73 -27.48
N LEU A 87 -4.00 0.00 -26.66
CA LEU A 87 -4.54 0.70 -25.50
C LEU A 87 -5.47 1.84 -25.93
N LYS A 88 -6.62 1.97 -25.25
CA LYS A 88 -7.53 3.11 -25.36
C LYS A 88 -6.81 4.39 -24.96
N LYS A 89 -7.01 5.47 -25.71
CA LYS A 89 -6.28 6.74 -25.56
C LYS A 89 -6.90 7.66 -24.49
N PRO A 90 -6.15 8.65 -23.97
CA PRO A 90 -6.72 9.67 -23.09
C PRO A 90 -7.96 10.31 -23.71
N GLY A 91 -8.97 10.62 -22.88
CA GLY A 91 -10.26 11.15 -23.35
C GLY A 91 -11.31 10.07 -23.65
N THR A 92 -10.91 8.81 -23.82
CA THR A 92 -11.86 7.70 -23.99
C THR A 92 -12.61 7.44 -22.69
N ILE A 93 -13.94 7.29 -22.76
CA ILE A 93 -14.76 6.85 -21.63
C ILE A 93 -14.69 5.32 -21.51
N VAL A 94 -14.42 4.83 -20.31
CA VAL A 94 -14.44 3.40 -19.99
C VAL A 94 -15.42 3.11 -18.87
N CYS A 95 -16.23 2.07 -19.05
CA CYS A 95 -17.20 1.59 -18.08
C CYS A 95 -16.77 0.21 -17.58
N ASN A 96 -16.99 -0.08 -16.30
CA ASN A 96 -16.76 -1.38 -15.70
C ASN A 96 -18.05 -1.88 -15.03
N PRO A 97 -18.98 -2.49 -15.81
CA PRO A 97 -20.29 -2.91 -15.29
C PRO A 97 -20.19 -4.02 -14.24
N LYS A 98 -19.14 -4.84 -14.27
CA LYS A 98 -18.89 -5.89 -13.26
C LYS A 98 -18.56 -5.25 -11.92
N LEU A 99 -17.62 -4.30 -11.92
CA LEU A 99 -17.31 -3.51 -10.73
C LEU A 99 -18.52 -2.71 -10.22
N ALA A 100 -19.32 -2.14 -11.12
CA ALA A 100 -20.56 -1.46 -10.73
C ALA A 100 -21.52 -2.39 -10.00
N PHE A 101 -21.75 -3.60 -10.53
CA PHE A 101 -22.56 -4.60 -9.85
C PHE A 101 -21.99 -4.95 -8.46
N THR A 102 -20.69 -5.18 -8.36
CA THR A 102 -20.01 -5.45 -7.08
C THR A 102 -20.19 -4.31 -6.08
N LEU A 103 -19.96 -3.06 -6.49
CA LEU A 103 -20.12 -1.88 -5.65
C LEU A 103 -21.59 -1.68 -5.23
N LYS A 104 -22.55 -1.96 -6.11
CA LYS A 104 -23.98 -1.95 -5.79
C LYS A 104 -24.31 -2.96 -4.69
N GLN A 105 -23.85 -4.20 -4.83
CA GLN A 105 -24.05 -5.23 -3.80
C GLN A 105 -23.44 -4.81 -2.46
N ILE A 106 -22.24 -4.23 -2.47
CA ILE A 106 -21.57 -3.71 -1.26
C ILE A 106 -22.34 -2.54 -0.65
N ALA A 107 -22.91 -1.65 -1.46
CA ALA A 107 -23.71 -0.52 -1.00
C ALA A 107 -25.01 -1.00 -0.31
N GLU A 108 -25.70 -1.98 -0.89
CA GLU A 108 -27.01 -2.45 -0.45
C GLU A 108 -26.94 -3.43 0.73
N HIS A 109 -25.90 -4.27 0.78
CA HIS A 109 -25.82 -5.39 1.72
C HIS A 109 -24.57 -5.33 2.62
N GLY A 110 -23.75 -4.29 2.48
CA GLY A 110 -22.51 -4.11 3.23
C GLY A 110 -21.40 -5.09 2.82
N PRO A 111 -20.28 -5.16 3.56
CA PRO A 111 -19.13 -5.98 3.19
C PRO A 111 -19.40 -7.49 3.16
N LYS A 112 -20.48 -7.96 3.80
CA LYS A 112 -20.79 -9.40 3.91
C LYS A 112 -20.90 -10.07 2.54
N VAL A 113 -21.36 -9.37 1.51
CA VAL A 113 -21.45 -9.95 0.14
C VAL A 113 -20.08 -10.28 -0.45
N PHE A 114 -19.05 -9.53 -0.06
CA PHE A 114 -17.68 -9.73 -0.50
C PHE A 114 -16.99 -10.83 0.31
N TYR A 115 -17.17 -10.87 1.63
CA TYR A 115 -16.46 -11.80 2.50
C TYR A 115 -17.21 -13.11 2.79
N ASN A 116 -18.52 -13.18 2.56
CA ASN A 116 -19.37 -14.35 2.85
C ASN A 116 -20.50 -14.52 1.83
N GLY A 117 -20.36 -13.96 0.63
CA GLY A 117 -21.41 -13.94 -0.39
C GLY A 117 -20.89 -14.25 -1.78
N THR A 118 -21.78 -14.12 -2.76
CA THR A 118 -21.54 -14.52 -4.15
C THR A 118 -20.40 -13.75 -4.82
N VAL A 119 -20.20 -12.47 -4.48
CA VAL A 119 -19.07 -11.68 -4.98
C VAL A 119 -17.74 -12.33 -4.55
N GLY A 120 -17.60 -12.69 -3.27
CA GLY A 120 -16.41 -13.38 -2.77
C GLY A 120 -16.20 -14.75 -3.41
N VAL A 121 -17.26 -15.54 -3.57
CA VAL A 121 -17.22 -16.84 -4.26
C VAL A 121 -16.70 -16.70 -5.68
N ASN A 122 -17.24 -15.74 -6.44
CA ASN A 122 -16.84 -15.49 -7.82
C ASN A 122 -15.38 -15.06 -7.92
N LEU A 123 -14.95 -14.14 -7.04
CA LEU A 123 -13.56 -13.67 -7.00
C LEU A 123 -12.58 -14.82 -6.70
N VAL A 124 -12.87 -15.66 -5.71
CA VAL A 124 -12.01 -16.82 -5.38
C VAL A 124 -11.94 -17.80 -6.52
N ASN A 125 -13.06 -18.11 -7.15
CA ASN A 125 -13.09 -19.02 -8.29
C ASN A 125 -12.22 -18.49 -9.43
N ASP A 126 -12.25 -17.19 -9.71
CA ASP A 126 -11.42 -16.58 -10.74
C ASP A 126 -9.92 -16.60 -10.36
N ILE A 127 -9.59 -16.30 -9.10
CA ILE A 127 -8.20 -16.39 -8.59
C ILE A 127 -7.67 -17.83 -8.73
N GLN A 128 -8.45 -18.83 -8.32
CA GLN A 128 -8.04 -20.23 -8.33
C GLN A 128 -7.94 -20.81 -9.74
N LYS A 129 -8.84 -20.43 -10.65
CA LYS A 129 -8.74 -20.81 -12.08
C LYS A 129 -7.43 -20.36 -12.72
N LEU A 130 -6.87 -19.25 -12.24
CA LEU A 130 -5.59 -18.72 -12.71
C LEU A 130 -4.38 -19.36 -12.00
N GLY A 131 -4.60 -20.22 -10.99
CA GLY A 131 -3.55 -20.85 -10.20
C GLY A 131 -3.19 -20.12 -8.90
N GLY A 132 -4.02 -19.19 -8.45
CA GLY A 132 -3.89 -18.55 -7.14
C GLY A 132 -4.37 -19.47 -6.00
N ILE A 133 -3.93 -19.14 -4.79
CA ILE A 133 -4.12 -19.99 -3.60
C ILE A 133 -5.11 -19.43 -2.57
N VAL A 134 -5.66 -18.23 -2.81
CA VAL A 134 -6.67 -17.66 -1.92
C VAL A 134 -7.91 -18.56 -1.92
N THR A 135 -8.44 -18.86 -0.73
CA THR A 135 -9.62 -19.69 -0.55
C THR A 135 -10.79 -18.89 0.03
N LEU A 136 -12.00 -19.46 -0.06
CA LEU A 136 -13.17 -18.89 0.63
C LEU A 136 -12.98 -18.82 2.14
N LYS A 137 -12.26 -19.79 2.72
CA LYS A 137 -11.93 -19.80 4.14
C LYS A 137 -11.08 -18.58 4.51
N ASP A 138 -10.15 -18.17 3.66
CA ASP A 138 -9.30 -17.00 3.90
C ASP A 138 -10.12 -15.70 3.88
N LEU A 139 -11.05 -15.55 2.93
CA LEU A 139 -12.00 -14.41 2.93
C LEU A 139 -12.91 -14.41 4.16
N HIS A 140 -13.48 -15.56 4.52
CA HIS A 140 -14.38 -15.68 5.68
C HIS A 140 -13.67 -15.33 7.00
N ASN A 141 -12.40 -15.71 7.12
CA ASN A 141 -11.61 -15.52 8.33
C ASN A 141 -10.94 -14.15 8.41
N TYR A 142 -10.96 -13.36 7.33
CA TYR A 142 -10.37 -12.03 7.34
C TYR A 142 -11.01 -11.12 8.40
N LYS A 143 -10.18 -10.46 9.20
CA LYS A 143 -10.59 -9.48 10.20
C LYS A 143 -9.70 -8.25 10.12
N VAL A 144 -10.34 -7.08 10.19
CA VAL A 144 -9.63 -5.81 10.33
C VAL A 144 -9.05 -5.73 11.74
N LYS A 145 -7.74 -5.45 11.82
CA LYS A 145 -7.08 -5.13 13.09
C LYS A 145 -7.04 -3.63 13.27
N VAL A 146 -7.67 -3.14 14.33
CA VAL A 146 -7.58 -1.75 14.76
C VAL A 146 -6.54 -1.67 15.86
N THR A 147 -5.44 -0.97 15.59
CA THR A 147 -4.29 -0.90 16.50
C THR A 147 -4.01 0.54 16.90
N LYS A 148 -3.36 0.72 18.05
CA LYS A 148 -2.85 2.04 18.45
C LYS A 148 -1.70 2.42 17.51
N PRO A 149 -1.60 3.70 17.11
CA PRO A 149 -0.48 4.15 16.32
C PRO A 149 0.82 4.03 17.13
N LEU A 150 1.92 3.82 16.42
CA LEU A 150 3.24 4.10 16.95
C LEU A 150 3.32 5.59 17.27
N SER A 151 3.89 5.94 18.42
CA SER A 151 3.87 7.30 18.95
C SER A 151 5.24 7.65 19.50
N ASN A 152 5.84 8.74 19.03
CA ASN A 152 7.15 9.19 19.48
C ASN A 152 7.22 10.72 19.56
N ASP A 153 7.79 11.26 20.63
CA ASP A 153 8.05 12.68 20.78
C ASP A 153 9.41 13.04 20.18
N ILE A 154 9.43 13.96 19.22
CA ILE A 154 10.65 14.40 18.55
C ILE A 154 10.55 15.86 18.11
N LEU A 155 11.59 16.64 18.39
CA LEU A 155 11.68 18.06 18.01
C LEU A 155 10.50 18.91 18.49
N GLY A 156 9.92 18.57 19.64
CA GLY A 156 8.76 19.26 20.21
C GLY A 156 7.40 18.85 19.62
N TYR A 157 7.36 17.84 18.75
CA TYR A 157 6.13 17.31 18.16
C TYR A 157 5.90 15.87 18.56
N ARG A 158 4.62 15.48 18.70
CA ARG A 158 4.21 14.08 18.80
C ARG A 158 3.97 13.53 17.40
N ILE A 159 4.83 12.61 16.96
CA ILE A 159 4.69 11.94 15.66
C ILE A 159 3.91 10.64 15.86
N LEU A 160 2.86 10.49 15.05
CA LEU A 160 2.05 9.27 14.97
C LEU A 160 2.36 8.56 13.65
N GLY A 161 2.62 7.25 13.73
CA GLY A 161 2.92 6.43 12.56
C GLY A 161 2.25 5.05 12.65
N MET A 162 2.21 4.34 11.53
CA MET A 162 1.73 2.97 11.51
C MET A 162 2.78 2.05 12.18
N PRO A 163 2.40 1.19 13.14
CA PRO A 163 3.29 0.15 13.66
C PRO A 163 3.47 -0.99 12.63
N PRO A 164 4.39 -1.95 12.89
CA PRO A 164 4.41 -3.22 12.16
C PRO A 164 3.02 -3.85 12.07
N PRO A 165 2.66 -4.47 10.93
CA PRO A 165 3.53 -4.91 9.83
C PRO A 165 4.02 -3.80 8.89
N SER A 166 3.54 -2.56 9.04
CA SER A 166 4.11 -1.43 8.32
C SER A 166 5.47 -1.03 8.89
N SER A 167 6.45 -0.80 8.02
CA SER A 167 7.75 -0.26 8.41
C SER A 167 7.81 1.27 8.46
N GLY A 168 6.79 1.97 7.95
CA GLY A 168 6.86 3.41 7.70
C GLY A 168 7.05 4.24 8.97
N GLY A 169 6.27 3.95 10.02
CA GLY A 169 6.36 4.65 11.31
C GLY A 169 7.73 4.52 11.96
N PRO A 170 8.21 3.28 12.26
CA PRO A 170 9.53 3.07 12.85
C PRO A 170 10.67 3.69 12.03
N SER A 171 10.66 3.51 10.70
CA SER A 171 11.69 4.07 9.82
C SER A 171 11.74 5.59 9.86
N MET A 172 10.59 6.26 9.79
CA MET A 172 10.51 7.71 9.86
C MET A 172 11.03 8.24 11.20
N VAL A 173 10.65 7.61 12.31
CA VAL A 173 11.13 8.02 13.64
C VAL A 173 12.65 7.85 13.76
N LEU A 174 13.21 6.73 13.28
CA LEU A 174 14.66 6.52 13.31
C LEU A 174 15.42 7.60 12.52
N ILE A 175 14.96 7.93 11.31
CA ILE A 175 15.56 8.97 10.48
C ILE A 175 15.55 10.31 11.22
N LEU A 176 14.40 10.69 11.78
CA LEU A 176 14.27 11.94 12.54
C LEU A 176 15.16 11.93 13.79
N ASN A 177 15.24 10.81 14.52
CA ASN A 177 16.10 10.66 15.69
C ASN A 177 17.58 10.83 15.33
N ILE A 178 18.05 10.32 14.18
CA ILE A 178 19.43 10.53 13.71
C ILE A 178 19.66 12.00 13.39
N LEU A 179 18.77 12.61 12.60
CA LEU A 179 18.93 13.99 12.13
C LEU A 179 18.84 15.02 13.26
N SER A 180 18.00 14.77 14.27
CA SER A 180 17.84 15.66 15.44
C SER A 180 19.15 15.92 16.20
N GLN A 181 20.13 15.02 16.07
CA GLN A 181 21.40 15.09 16.79
C GLN A 181 22.46 15.98 16.12
N TYR A 182 22.20 16.49 14.93
CA TYR A 182 23.10 17.45 14.26
C TYR A 182 22.79 18.90 14.62
N GLY A 183 21.73 19.15 15.40
CA GLY A 183 21.22 20.48 15.71
C GLY A 183 20.43 21.05 14.54
N ILE A 184 19.15 21.34 14.76
CA ILE A 184 18.24 21.81 13.70
C ILE A 184 18.03 23.33 13.83
N PRO A 185 17.99 24.09 12.72
CA PRO A 185 18.09 23.64 11.33
C PRO A 185 19.53 23.54 10.79
N LYS A 186 20.51 24.14 11.48
CA LYS A 186 21.87 24.36 10.93
C LYS A 186 22.57 23.07 10.49
N GLY A 187 22.45 21.99 11.25
CA GLY A 187 23.08 20.70 10.97
C GLY A 187 22.38 19.86 9.91
N VAL A 188 21.25 20.30 9.37
CA VAL A 188 20.47 19.59 8.35
C VAL A 188 20.13 20.48 7.15
N ALA A 189 20.78 21.65 7.03
CA ALA A 189 20.61 22.57 5.93
C ALA A 189 21.70 22.42 4.86
N GLY A 190 21.40 22.86 3.63
CA GLY A 190 22.36 22.88 2.53
C GLY A 190 22.81 21.49 2.04
N PRO A 191 23.88 21.44 1.22
CA PRO A 191 24.40 20.18 0.66
C PRO A 191 24.78 19.14 1.73
N LEU A 192 25.39 19.58 2.83
CA LEU A 192 25.74 18.70 3.94
C LEU A 192 24.49 18.13 4.65
N GLY A 193 23.43 18.92 4.77
CA GLY A 193 22.15 18.45 5.28
C GLY A 193 21.51 17.36 4.42
N VAL A 194 21.56 17.53 3.09
CA VAL A 194 21.11 16.51 2.13
C VAL A 194 21.94 15.24 2.26
N HIS A 195 23.27 15.36 2.37
CA HIS A 195 24.16 14.22 2.61
C HIS A 195 23.77 13.45 3.88
N ARG A 196 23.60 14.15 5.00
CA ARG A 196 23.19 13.54 6.28
C ARG A 196 21.80 12.89 6.20
N LEU A 197 20.85 13.47 5.47
CA LEU A 197 19.54 12.86 5.20
C LEU A 197 19.70 11.55 4.41
N VAL A 198 20.52 11.55 3.36
CA VAL A 198 20.80 10.35 2.56
C VAL A 198 21.44 9.25 3.41
N GLU A 199 22.42 9.57 4.25
CA GLU A 199 23.08 8.61 5.13
C GLU A 199 22.13 8.08 6.22
N ALA A 200 21.27 8.94 6.79
CA ALA A 200 20.23 8.53 7.74
C ALA A 200 19.21 7.58 7.10
N LEU A 201 18.79 7.84 5.86
CA LEU A 201 17.92 6.96 5.08
C LEU A 201 18.57 5.59 4.90
N LYS A 202 19.83 5.52 4.43
CA LYS A 202 20.53 4.23 4.22
C LYS A 202 20.59 3.38 5.49
N HIS A 203 20.92 3.98 6.63
CA HIS A 203 20.90 3.29 7.91
C HIS A 203 19.49 2.82 8.30
N ALA A 204 18.48 3.68 8.16
CA ALA A 204 17.11 3.31 8.52
C ALA A 204 16.53 2.21 7.62
N PHE A 205 16.85 2.22 6.32
CA PHE A 205 16.45 1.18 5.37
C PHE A 205 17.15 -0.15 5.65
N ALA A 206 18.41 -0.14 6.08
CA ALA A 206 19.08 -1.37 6.51
C ALA A 206 18.46 -1.97 7.79
N VAL A 207 18.15 -1.13 8.79
CA VAL A 207 17.48 -1.58 10.02
C VAL A 207 16.06 -2.10 9.72
N ARG A 208 15.33 -1.42 8.84
CA ARG A 208 13.98 -1.80 8.36
C ARG A 208 13.93 -3.23 7.83
N MET A 209 15.00 -3.76 7.25
CA MET A 209 15.03 -5.14 6.74
C MET A 209 14.89 -6.21 7.84
N ASN A 210 14.89 -5.82 9.12
CA ASN A 210 14.63 -6.69 10.26
C ASN A 210 13.18 -6.58 10.78
N LEU A 211 12.31 -5.82 10.11
CA LEU A 211 10.89 -5.77 10.41
C LEU A 211 10.12 -6.83 9.60
N GLY A 212 8.99 -7.26 10.14
CA GLY A 212 8.04 -8.16 9.52
C GLY A 212 6.69 -8.09 10.24
N ASP A 213 5.81 -9.05 9.96
CA ASP A 213 4.52 -9.13 10.64
C ASP A 213 4.71 -9.64 12.09
N PRO A 214 4.34 -8.84 13.11
CA PRO A 214 4.53 -9.20 14.52
C PRO A 214 3.77 -10.45 14.96
N ASP A 215 2.77 -10.91 14.20
CA ASP A 215 2.10 -12.19 14.46
C ASP A 215 3.00 -13.41 14.15
N PHE A 216 4.06 -13.21 13.35
CA PHE A 216 4.89 -14.30 12.82
C PHE A 216 6.37 -14.18 13.20
N VAL A 217 6.85 -12.95 13.42
CA VAL A 217 8.26 -12.69 13.76
C VAL A 217 8.37 -11.68 14.90
N ASP A 218 9.33 -11.89 15.80
CA ASP A 218 9.60 -10.95 16.89
C ASP A 218 10.31 -9.70 16.36
N VAL A 219 9.59 -8.58 16.35
CA VAL A 219 10.08 -7.26 15.93
C VAL A 219 10.23 -6.29 17.10
N ILE A 220 9.97 -6.72 18.34
CA ILE A 220 9.85 -5.82 19.51
C ILE A 220 11.16 -5.05 19.71
N LYS A 221 12.29 -5.77 19.72
CA LYS A 221 13.62 -5.16 19.88
C LYS A 221 13.94 -4.20 18.73
N VAL A 222 13.67 -4.61 17.49
CA VAL A 222 13.95 -3.79 16.31
C VAL A 222 13.17 -2.47 16.36
N VAL A 223 11.88 -2.52 16.68
CA VAL A 223 11.06 -1.33 16.85
C VAL A 223 11.59 -0.47 17.99
N SER A 224 11.90 -1.06 19.16
CA SER A 224 12.47 -0.34 20.30
C SER A 224 13.77 0.40 19.93
N ASP A 225 14.67 -0.26 19.20
CA ASP A 225 15.91 0.34 18.72
C ASP A 225 15.62 1.51 17.76
N MET A 226 14.72 1.33 16.79
CA MET A 226 14.34 2.38 15.83
C MET A 226 13.74 3.62 16.48
N LEU A 227 13.04 3.46 17.61
CA LEU A 227 12.46 4.58 18.38
C LEU A 227 13.45 5.24 19.35
N SER A 228 14.60 4.61 19.61
CA SER A 228 15.56 5.06 20.62
C SER A 228 16.49 6.17 20.12
N PRO A 229 16.53 7.33 20.80
CA PRO A 229 17.55 8.36 20.53
C PRO A 229 18.98 7.84 20.73
N LYS A 230 19.19 6.92 21.69
CA LYS A 230 20.51 6.31 21.95
C LYS A 230 20.98 5.48 20.76
N PHE A 231 20.11 4.64 20.21
CA PHE A 231 20.45 3.84 19.03
C PHE A 231 20.73 4.73 17.81
N ALA A 232 19.92 5.78 17.61
CA ALA A 232 20.19 6.77 16.57
C ALA A 232 21.55 7.45 16.75
N GLN A 233 22.02 7.66 17.98
CA GLN A 233 23.35 8.24 18.24
C GLN A 233 24.49 7.30 17.86
N GLU A 234 24.30 6.00 18.04
CA GLU A 234 25.23 4.99 17.58
C GLU A 234 25.31 4.96 16.04
N LEU A 235 24.19 5.15 15.35
CA LEU A 235 24.15 5.27 13.89
C LEU A 235 24.77 6.58 13.40
N LYS A 236 24.49 7.71 14.05
CA LYS A 236 25.09 9.01 13.74
C LYS A 236 26.63 8.94 13.73
N LYS A 237 27.24 8.23 14.70
CA LYS A 237 28.70 8.04 14.78
C LYS A 237 29.29 7.31 13.57
N LYS A 238 28.48 6.59 12.80
CA LYS A 238 28.88 5.89 11.58
C LYS A 238 28.72 6.74 10.31
N ILE A 239 28.03 7.89 10.41
CA ILE A 239 27.89 8.80 9.27
C ILE A 239 29.17 9.62 9.14
N ASN A 240 29.80 9.53 7.97
CA ASN A 240 30.94 10.36 7.58
C ASN A 240 30.43 11.51 6.70
N ASP A 241 30.71 12.76 7.06
CA ASP A 241 30.18 13.94 6.36
C ASP A 241 30.76 14.16 4.95
N ASP A 242 31.86 13.48 4.60
CA ASP A 242 32.60 13.69 3.35
C ASP A 242 32.38 12.57 2.32
N LYS A 243 31.76 11.44 2.70
CA LYS A 243 31.58 10.30 1.79
C LYS A 243 30.44 9.35 2.18
N THR A 244 30.02 8.55 1.21
CA THR A 244 29.15 7.37 1.36
C THR A 244 29.95 6.08 1.31
N PHE A 245 29.35 4.98 1.76
CA PHE A 245 29.89 3.63 1.65
C PHE A 245 29.00 2.71 0.79
N ASP A 246 29.47 1.50 0.51
CA ASP A 246 28.67 0.44 -0.12
C ASP A 246 27.56 -0.09 0.80
N PRO A 247 26.46 -0.67 0.26
CA PRO A 247 25.33 -1.17 1.05
C PRO A 247 25.69 -2.11 2.22
N LYS A 248 26.77 -2.88 2.09
CA LYS A 248 27.27 -3.79 3.14
C LYS A 248 27.66 -3.03 4.42
N TYR A 249 28.15 -1.80 4.31
CA TYR A 249 28.51 -0.97 5.46
C TYR A 249 27.31 -0.67 6.37
N TYR A 250 26.15 -0.40 5.76
CA TYR A 250 24.93 -0.08 6.49
C TYR A 250 24.23 -1.33 7.05
N GLY A 251 24.58 -2.52 6.55
CA GLY A 251 23.92 -3.78 6.88
C GLY A 251 22.81 -4.19 5.90
N GLY A 252 22.86 -3.70 4.65
CA GLY A 252 21.91 -4.08 3.60
C GLY A 252 21.97 -5.58 3.30
N LYS A 253 20.81 -6.26 3.37
CA LYS A 253 20.67 -7.70 3.15
C LYS A 253 20.13 -8.05 1.76
N TRP A 254 19.21 -7.22 1.24
CA TRP A 254 18.49 -7.47 -0.01
C TRP A 254 18.35 -6.16 -0.79
N ASN A 255 18.18 -6.25 -2.11
CA ASN A 255 17.95 -5.08 -2.94
C ASN A 255 16.53 -4.53 -2.74
N GLU A 256 16.39 -3.22 -2.94
CA GLU A 256 15.07 -2.58 -2.97
C GLU A 256 14.24 -3.13 -4.13
N ILE A 257 12.95 -3.36 -3.85
CA ILE A 257 11.97 -3.68 -4.87
C ILE A 257 11.39 -2.34 -5.32
N HIS A 258 11.50 -2.01 -6.60
CA HIS A 258 10.78 -0.86 -7.15
C HIS A 258 9.28 -1.10 -7.00
N ASP A 259 8.64 -0.30 -6.15
CA ASP A 259 7.20 -0.29 -5.93
C ASP A 259 6.56 0.98 -6.52
N HIS A 260 5.28 0.89 -6.84
CA HIS A 260 4.49 1.97 -7.44
C HIS A 260 3.06 1.91 -6.89
N GLY A 261 2.05 2.39 -7.62
CA GLY A 261 0.64 1.97 -7.44
C GLY A 261 -0.09 2.38 -6.16
N THR A 262 0.49 3.22 -5.30
CA THR A 262 -0.11 3.63 -4.02
C THR A 262 -0.74 5.01 -4.11
N SER A 263 -1.89 5.21 -3.46
CA SER A 263 -2.53 6.51 -3.29
C SER A 263 -2.53 6.93 -1.82
N HIS A 264 -2.31 8.22 -1.57
CA HIS A 264 -2.45 8.82 -0.25
C HIS A 264 -3.33 10.06 -0.32
N PHE A 265 -4.19 10.25 0.67
CA PHE A 265 -4.90 11.51 0.84
C PHE A 265 -5.06 11.84 2.32
N SER A 266 -5.18 13.13 2.59
CA SER A 266 -5.42 13.68 3.91
C SER A 266 -6.68 14.55 3.89
N ILE A 267 -7.55 14.38 4.88
CA ILE A 267 -8.83 15.09 5.01
C ILE A 267 -8.87 15.73 6.40
N ILE A 268 -9.29 16.99 6.47
CA ILE A 268 -9.64 17.70 7.69
C ILE A 268 -11.04 18.26 7.50
N ASP A 269 -11.97 17.95 8.41
CA ASP A 269 -13.32 18.50 8.35
C ASP A 269 -13.51 19.73 9.25
N LYS A 270 -14.72 20.32 9.22
CA LYS A 270 -15.08 21.51 10.01
C LYS A 270 -15.08 21.27 11.53
N GLU A 271 -15.17 20.02 11.96
CA GLU A 271 -15.13 19.63 13.37
C GLU A 271 -13.69 19.28 13.81
N ARG A 272 -12.71 19.45 12.92
CA ARG A 272 -11.29 19.11 13.11
C ARG A 272 -11.04 17.61 13.26
N ASN A 273 -11.92 16.77 12.73
CA ASN A 273 -11.57 15.37 12.51
C ASN A 273 -10.50 15.29 11.41
N VAL A 274 -9.50 14.45 11.61
CA VAL A 274 -8.37 14.29 10.68
C VAL A 274 -8.28 12.84 10.25
N VAL A 275 -8.15 12.62 8.94
CA VAL A 275 -7.87 11.30 8.35
C VAL A 275 -6.64 11.42 7.47
N ALA A 276 -5.66 10.55 7.68
CA ALA A 276 -4.55 10.32 6.77
C ALA A 276 -4.64 8.87 6.30
N MET A 277 -5.02 8.65 5.03
CA MET A 277 -5.26 7.32 4.48
C MET A 277 -4.31 7.02 3.34
N THR A 278 -3.58 5.94 3.47
CA THR A 278 -2.80 5.34 2.39
C THR A 278 -3.48 4.04 1.99
N THR A 279 -3.81 3.91 0.71
CA THR A 279 -4.41 2.69 0.13
C THR A 279 -3.63 2.26 -1.11
N THR A 280 -3.55 0.95 -1.33
CA THR A 280 -2.71 0.38 -2.37
C THR A 280 -3.17 -1.00 -2.79
N ILE A 281 -2.92 -1.31 -4.06
CA ILE A 281 -2.95 -2.67 -4.63
C ILE A 281 -1.52 -3.14 -4.97
N ASN A 282 -0.51 -2.54 -4.33
CA ASN A 282 0.92 -2.75 -4.56
C ASN A 282 1.41 -2.16 -5.90
N GLY A 283 1.34 -2.90 -7.01
CA GLY A 283 1.78 -2.40 -8.32
C GLY A 283 0.72 -1.60 -9.08
N TYR A 284 1.09 -0.98 -10.20
CA TYR A 284 0.09 -0.49 -11.16
C TYR A 284 -0.77 -1.66 -11.65
N PHE A 285 -2.09 -1.53 -11.52
CA PHE A 285 -3.06 -2.62 -11.77
C PHE A 285 -2.82 -3.89 -10.93
N GLY A 286 -2.09 -3.76 -9.81
CA GLY A 286 -1.84 -4.81 -8.82
C GLY A 286 -1.27 -6.09 -9.42
N ALA A 287 -2.04 -7.18 -9.33
CA ALA A 287 -1.65 -8.48 -9.86
C ALA A 287 -1.65 -8.56 -11.39
N ILE A 288 -1.96 -7.48 -12.12
CA ILE A 288 -2.23 -7.49 -13.57
C ILE A 288 -3.33 -8.51 -13.91
N LYS A 289 -4.34 -8.58 -13.05
CA LYS A 289 -5.50 -9.45 -13.21
C LYS A 289 -6.75 -8.70 -12.82
N LEU A 290 -7.71 -8.65 -13.73
CA LEU A 290 -9.08 -8.21 -13.43
C LEU A 290 -9.97 -9.45 -13.37
N SER A 291 -10.75 -9.59 -12.29
CA SER A 291 -11.74 -10.66 -12.23
C SER A 291 -12.80 -10.43 -13.31
N PRO A 292 -13.05 -11.42 -14.20
CA PRO A 292 -14.14 -11.34 -15.16
C PRO A 292 -15.52 -11.52 -14.52
N SER A 293 -15.62 -11.74 -13.21
CA SER A 293 -16.87 -12.04 -12.52
C SER A 293 -17.29 -11.00 -11.47
N THR A 294 -16.42 -10.04 -11.12
CA THR A 294 -16.65 -9.04 -10.05
C THR A 294 -16.09 -7.67 -10.37
#